data_AF-A0A2H0UST3-F1
#
_entry.id   AF-A0A2H0UST3-F1
#
_cell.length_a   1.000
_cell.length_b   1.000
_cell.length_c   1.000
_cell.angle_alpha   90.00
_cell.angle_beta   90.00
_cell.angle_gamma   90.00
#
_symmetry.space_group_name_H-M   'P 1'
#
loop_
_entity.id
_entity.type
_entity.pdbx_description
1 polymer ?
#
loop_
_entity_poly.entity_id
_entity_poly.type
_entity_poly.pdbx_seq_one_letter_code
_entity_poly.pdbx_strand_id
1 'polypeptide(L)'
;MKKILIVSAAILTSVAVMPLFAAFEAHVINVTAEIENALFVHPESLRFGTVFPQEYLKSSFFIAFSESFSRDDQRRVGTVEYVIKQKPKPREDTPEERTWCHDNEPENIGDPNDPYYDRCYPLLCAYLSKEPDGTPEPGNDTGVPPFHDPNDPSSWAIGKLVKFDENGNTIGNDPADTWTVDLAVPCFEGHCAQDWADFVHSHNPDADPNLYKLPNGLEHEVFGCDLWVEVTSIH
;
A
#
# COMPACT_ATOMS: atom_id res chain seq x y z
N MET A 1 -8.33 -86.81 17.69
CA MET A 1 -9.51 -86.04 17.24
C MET A 1 -9.65 -84.68 17.91
N LYS A 2 -9.58 -84.55 19.25
CA LYS A 2 -9.67 -83.24 19.96
C LYS A 2 -8.67 -82.16 19.50
N LYS A 3 -7.41 -82.52 19.19
CA LYS A 3 -6.38 -81.54 18.77
C LYS A 3 -6.60 -80.97 17.35
N ILE A 4 -7.24 -81.73 16.46
CA ILE A 4 -7.51 -81.29 15.09
C ILE A 4 -8.70 -80.32 15.09
N LEU A 5 -9.74 -80.61 15.87
CA LEU A 5 -10.93 -79.75 16.02
C LEU A 5 -10.63 -78.37 16.63
N ILE A 6 -9.67 -78.29 17.56
CA ILE A 6 -9.30 -77.01 18.19
C ILE A 6 -8.49 -76.14 17.21
N VAL A 7 -7.64 -76.74 16.38
CA VAL A 7 -6.85 -76.03 15.38
C VAL A 7 -7.73 -75.52 14.23
N SER A 8 -8.67 -76.33 13.73
CA SER A 8 -9.60 -75.88 12.69
C SER A 8 -10.60 -74.85 13.20
N ALA A 9 -11.05 -74.93 14.46
CA ALA A 9 -11.87 -73.88 15.07
C ALA A 9 -11.11 -72.56 15.18
N ALA A 10 -9.84 -72.57 15.62
CA ALA A 10 -9.01 -71.38 15.73
C ALA A 10 -8.67 -70.73 14.38
N ILE A 11 -8.50 -71.54 13.32
CA ILE A 11 -8.30 -71.05 11.95
C ILE A 11 -9.59 -70.43 11.39
N LEU A 12 -10.76 -71.03 11.66
CA LEU A 12 -12.03 -70.48 11.22
C LEU A 12 -12.37 -69.15 11.93
N THR A 13 -12.09 -69.01 13.22
CA THR A 13 -12.28 -67.72 13.92
C THR A 13 -11.30 -66.66 13.46
N SER A 14 -10.05 -67.01 13.17
CA SER A 14 -9.08 -66.03 12.67
C SER A 14 -9.40 -65.56 11.25
N VAL A 15 -9.93 -66.41 10.37
CA VAL A 15 -10.39 -66.03 9.02
C VAL A 15 -11.69 -65.22 9.06
N ALA A 16 -12.61 -65.51 10.00
CA ALA A 16 -13.87 -64.76 10.14
C ALA A 16 -13.69 -63.34 10.69
N VAL A 17 -12.57 -63.05 11.38
CA VAL A 17 -12.27 -61.71 11.94
C VAL A 17 -11.47 -60.84 10.96
N MET A 18 -10.94 -61.42 9.87
CA MET A 18 -10.03 -60.72 8.94
C MET A 18 -10.67 -59.67 7.99
N PRO A 19 -11.98 -59.65 7.65
CA PRO A 19 -12.50 -58.61 6.76
C PRO A 19 -13.31 -57.50 7.45
N LEU A 20 -13.23 -57.31 8.78
CA LEU A 20 -13.89 -56.16 9.44
C LEU A 20 -13.10 -54.84 9.37
N PHE A 21 -11.93 -54.83 8.72
CA PHE A 21 -11.12 -53.63 8.49
C PHE A 21 -11.11 -53.14 7.04
N ALA A 22 -12.02 -53.63 6.18
CA ALA A 22 -12.08 -53.27 4.77
C ALA A 22 -13.27 -52.35 4.46
N ALA A 23 -13.20 -51.10 4.94
CA ALA A 23 -13.78 -49.91 4.29
C ALA A 23 -13.49 -48.67 5.14
N PHE A 24 -12.21 -48.28 5.26
CA PHE A 24 -11.93 -46.86 5.53
C PHE A 24 -12.01 -46.15 4.18
N GLU A 25 -13.17 -45.55 3.89
CA GLU A 25 -13.35 -44.66 2.76
C GLU A 25 -12.63 -43.35 3.09
N ALA A 26 -11.32 -43.31 2.81
CA ALA A 26 -10.51 -42.12 2.98
C ALA A 26 -10.64 -41.27 1.72
N HIS A 27 -11.42 -40.20 1.80
CA HIS A 27 -11.42 -39.17 0.77
C HIS A 27 -10.36 -38.14 1.09
N VAL A 28 -9.34 -38.04 0.24
CA VAL A 28 -8.38 -36.94 0.28
C VAL A 28 -8.87 -35.89 -0.71
N ILE A 29 -9.25 -34.71 -0.21
CA ILE A 29 -9.54 -33.55 -1.05
C ILE A 29 -8.21 -32.80 -1.20
N ASN A 30 -7.66 -32.79 -2.42
CA ASN A 30 -6.47 -32.02 -2.73
C ASN A 30 -6.84 -30.53 -2.80
N VAL A 31 -6.26 -29.72 -1.91
CA VAL A 31 -6.46 -28.27 -1.88
C VAL A 31 -5.12 -27.61 -2.15
N THR A 32 -5.04 -26.87 -3.25
CA THR A 32 -3.88 -26.07 -3.66
C THR A 32 -4.36 -24.70 -4.12
N ALA A 33 -3.60 -23.66 -3.81
CA ALA A 33 -3.87 -22.29 -4.28
C ALA A 33 -2.56 -21.61 -4.65
N GLU A 34 -2.59 -20.83 -5.73
CA GLU A 34 -1.52 -19.91 -6.10
C GLU A 34 -1.89 -18.51 -5.61
N ILE A 35 -0.92 -17.79 -5.03
CA ILE A 35 -1.12 -16.45 -4.46
C ILE A 35 -0.30 -15.49 -5.32
N GLU A 36 -0.99 -14.53 -5.94
CA GLU A 36 -0.38 -13.54 -6.81
C GLU A 36 -0.76 -12.11 -6.36
N ASN A 37 0.03 -11.12 -6.78
CA ASN A 37 -0.24 -9.71 -6.50
C ASN A 37 -1.40 -9.21 -7.37
N ALA A 38 -2.27 -8.35 -6.81
CA ALA A 38 -3.39 -7.78 -7.55
C ALA A 38 -3.02 -6.55 -8.39
N LEU A 39 -2.01 -5.80 -7.97
CA LEU A 39 -1.66 -4.49 -8.54
C LEU A 39 -0.26 -4.48 -9.15
N PHE A 40 -0.10 -3.62 -10.14
CA PHE A 40 1.15 -3.16 -10.71
C PHE A 40 1.26 -1.65 -10.48
N VAL A 41 2.38 -1.19 -9.90
CA VAL A 41 2.62 0.22 -9.54
C VAL A 41 3.90 0.69 -10.20
N HIS A 42 3.86 1.81 -10.93
CA HIS A 42 5.04 2.33 -11.65
C HIS A 42 5.03 3.87 -11.79
N PRO A 43 6.19 4.55 -11.69
CA PRO A 43 7.52 4.01 -11.41
C PRO A 43 7.71 3.63 -9.93
N GLU A 44 8.77 2.85 -9.66
CA GLU A 44 9.13 2.44 -8.28
C GLU A 44 9.62 3.60 -7.41
N SER A 45 10.04 4.72 -8.02
CA SER A 45 10.46 5.92 -7.28
C SER A 45 10.19 7.20 -8.04
N LEU A 46 9.83 8.24 -7.29
CA LEU A 46 9.73 9.63 -7.76
C LEU A 46 10.86 10.44 -7.16
N ARG A 47 11.53 11.27 -7.97
CA ARG A 47 12.66 12.10 -7.55
C ARG A 47 12.43 13.54 -8.01
N PHE A 48 12.33 14.46 -7.06
CA PHE A 48 12.17 15.89 -7.34
C PHE A 48 13.52 16.64 -7.47
N GLY A 49 14.62 16.02 -7.03
CA GLY A 49 15.95 16.65 -7.09
C GLY A 49 16.13 17.75 -6.05
N THR A 50 16.91 18.77 -6.39
CA THR A 50 17.05 19.97 -5.56
C THR A 50 15.87 20.89 -5.80
N VAL A 51 15.21 21.28 -4.71
CA VAL A 51 14.03 22.14 -4.71
C VAL A 51 14.25 23.34 -3.79
N PHE A 52 13.49 24.41 -4.01
CA PHE A 52 13.58 25.64 -3.23
C PHE A 52 12.27 25.94 -2.48
N PRO A 53 12.32 26.65 -1.33
CA PRO A 53 11.12 27.00 -0.57
C PRO A 53 10.02 27.62 -1.43
N GLN A 54 8.77 27.20 -1.20
CA GLN A 54 7.58 27.62 -1.95
C GLN A 54 7.59 27.29 -3.45
N GLU A 55 8.47 26.41 -3.93
CA GLU A 55 8.30 25.78 -5.23
C GLU A 55 7.13 24.78 -5.22
N TYR A 56 6.56 24.57 -6.39
CA TYR A 56 5.50 23.59 -6.62
C TYR A 56 5.87 22.73 -7.83
N LEU A 57 6.12 21.44 -7.60
CA LEU A 57 6.61 20.51 -8.60
C LEU A 57 5.63 19.36 -8.78
N LYS A 58 5.43 18.91 -10.02
CA LYS A 58 4.55 17.79 -10.34
C LYS A 58 5.32 16.57 -10.79
N SER A 59 4.89 15.40 -10.35
CA SER A 59 5.29 14.10 -10.87
C SER A 59 4.07 13.19 -10.96
N SER A 60 4.22 12.02 -11.55
CA SER A 60 3.10 11.10 -11.71
C SER A 60 3.56 9.66 -11.65
N PHE A 61 2.67 8.81 -11.16
CA PHE A 61 2.80 7.36 -11.23
C PHE A 61 1.43 6.78 -11.57
N PHE A 62 1.39 5.53 -12.02
CA PHE A 62 0.15 4.84 -12.31
C PHE A 62 0.06 3.52 -11.54
N ILE A 63 -1.18 3.14 -11.27
CA ILE A 63 -1.56 1.88 -10.64
C ILE A 63 -2.48 1.17 -11.62
N ALA A 64 -2.18 -0.08 -11.93
CA ALA A 64 -3.02 -0.91 -12.80
C ALA A 64 -3.18 -2.30 -12.18
N PHE A 65 -4.05 -3.12 -12.77
CA PHE A 65 -4.04 -4.55 -12.45
C PHE A 65 -2.69 -5.18 -12.81
N SER A 66 -2.24 -6.13 -11.99
CA SER A 66 -1.09 -6.95 -12.33
C SER A 66 -1.36 -7.79 -13.60
N GLU A 67 -0.30 -8.26 -14.25
CA GLU A 67 -0.42 -9.14 -15.41
C GLU A 67 -1.27 -10.38 -15.09
N SER A 68 -1.06 -10.97 -13.91
CA SER A 68 -1.73 -12.19 -13.53
C SER A 68 -3.20 -11.98 -13.15
N PHE A 69 -3.50 -10.84 -12.51
CA PHE A 69 -4.87 -10.44 -12.21
C PHE A 69 -5.66 -10.08 -13.48
N SER A 70 -4.97 -9.65 -14.55
CA SER A 70 -5.56 -9.26 -15.83
C SER A 70 -5.83 -10.42 -16.79
N ARG A 71 -5.46 -11.67 -16.44
CA ARG A 71 -5.65 -12.83 -17.32
C ARG A 71 -7.12 -13.18 -17.54
N ASP A 72 -7.44 -13.67 -18.73
CA ASP A 72 -8.79 -14.05 -19.17
C ASP A 72 -9.45 -15.15 -18.32
N ASP A 73 -8.66 -15.95 -17.59
CA ASP A 73 -9.11 -17.00 -16.69
C ASP A 73 -9.45 -16.46 -15.28
N GLN A 74 -8.97 -15.28 -14.90
CA GLN A 74 -9.30 -14.59 -13.65
C GLN A 74 -10.55 -13.71 -13.77
N ARG A 75 -11.69 -14.36 -14.04
CA ARG A 75 -13.01 -13.70 -14.16
C ARG A 75 -13.77 -13.58 -12.85
N ARG A 76 -13.30 -14.24 -11.80
CA ARG A 76 -13.98 -14.32 -10.50
C ARG A 76 -14.01 -12.98 -9.75
N VAL A 77 -13.10 -12.07 -10.09
CA VAL A 77 -12.89 -10.77 -9.43
C VAL A 77 -12.67 -9.71 -10.50
N GLY A 78 -13.43 -8.63 -10.38
CA GLY A 78 -13.50 -7.54 -11.34
C GLY A 78 -13.05 -6.20 -10.79
N THR A 79 -12.99 -6.06 -9.47
CA THR A 79 -12.73 -4.80 -8.79
C THR A 79 -11.64 -4.94 -7.73
N VAL A 80 -10.77 -3.94 -7.64
CA VAL A 80 -9.79 -3.80 -6.56
C VAL A 80 -9.91 -2.39 -5.99
N GLU A 81 -10.12 -2.31 -4.67
CA GLU A 81 -10.07 -1.05 -3.93
C GLU A 81 -8.74 -0.99 -3.18
N TYR A 82 -8.13 0.19 -3.15
CA TYR A 82 -6.84 0.40 -2.49
C TYR A 82 -6.76 1.80 -1.87
N VAL A 83 -5.74 1.98 -1.03
CA VAL A 83 -5.39 3.28 -0.45
C VAL A 83 -3.91 3.58 -0.67
N ILE A 84 -3.59 4.86 -0.84
CA ILE A 84 -2.22 5.36 -0.91
C ILE A 84 -1.93 6.09 0.40
N LYS A 85 -1.17 5.41 1.26
CA LYS A 85 -0.67 5.94 2.53
C LYS A 85 0.68 6.60 2.32
N GLN A 86 1.04 7.50 3.21
CA GLN A 86 2.36 8.11 3.25
C GLN A 86 3.07 7.66 4.51
N LYS A 87 4.31 7.20 4.37
CA LYS A 87 5.09 6.69 5.48
C LYS A 87 6.49 7.30 5.53
N PRO A 88 7.09 7.42 6.73
CA PRO A 88 8.49 7.80 6.88
C PRO A 88 9.41 6.94 6.01
N LYS A 89 10.32 7.59 5.28
CA LYS A 89 11.26 6.90 4.39
C LYS A 89 12.54 6.53 5.15
N PRO A 90 12.95 5.25 5.21
CA PRO A 90 14.25 4.88 5.75
C PRO A 90 15.39 5.26 4.79
N ARG A 91 16.59 5.46 5.32
CA ARG A 91 17.82 5.67 4.53
C ARG A 91 18.28 4.40 3.85
N GLU A 92 18.18 3.28 4.55
CA GLU A 92 18.41 1.94 4.00
C GLU A 92 17.07 1.22 3.82
N ASP A 93 16.82 0.76 2.60
CA ASP A 93 15.53 0.17 2.25
C ASP A 93 15.42 -1.31 2.66
N THR A 94 15.26 -1.56 3.96
CA THR A 94 15.06 -2.91 4.54
C THR A 94 13.75 -2.99 5.33
N PRO A 95 13.12 -4.17 5.45
CA PRO A 95 11.91 -4.35 6.26
C PRO A 95 12.06 -3.89 7.71
N GLU A 96 13.24 -4.13 8.31
CA GLU A 96 13.55 -3.75 9.68
C GLU A 96 13.63 -2.23 9.84
N GLU A 97 14.31 -1.53 8.92
CA GLU A 97 14.42 -0.07 8.92
C GLU A 97 13.06 0.59 8.66
N ARG A 98 12.29 0.10 7.67
CA ARG A 98 10.93 0.60 7.40
C ARG A 98 10.05 0.50 8.66
N THR A 99 10.04 -0.66 9.31
CA THR A 99 9.25 -0.87 10.53
C THR A 99 9.70 0.09 11.63
N TRP A 100 11.01 0.22 11.84
CA TRP A 100 11.53 1.13 12.85
C TRP A 100 11.16 2.59 12.57
N CYS A 101 11.30 3.07 11.34
CA CYS A 101 10.91 4.43 10.97
C CYS A 101 9.41 4.69 11.12
N HIS A 102 8.56 3.67 11.00
CA HIS A 102 7.11 3.80 11.22
C HIS A 102 6.73 3.85 12.71
N ASP A 103 7.49 3.17 13.56
CA ASP A 103 7.18 3.02 14.99
C ASP A 103 7.88 4.06 15.88
N ASN A 104 8.75 4.91 15.31
CA ASN A 104 9.54 5.89 16.03
C ASN A 104 9.42 7.28 15.40
N GLU A 105 9.67 8.31 16.21
CA GLU A 105 9.69 9.72 15.82
C GLU A 105 10.96 10.37 16.41
N PRO A 106 11.48 11.46 15.81
CA PRO A 106 12.62 12.18 16.37
C PRO A 106 12.30 12.76 17.75
N GLU A 107 13.20 12.62 18.71
CA GLU A 107 13.03 13.17 20.06
C GLU A 107 13.16 14.71 20.04
N ASN A 108 14.08 15.22 19.22
CA ASN A 108 14.36 16.63 19.04
C ASN A 108 14.11 17.02 17.58
N ILE A 109 12.84 17.26 17.26
CA ILE A 109 12.43 17.77 15.94
C ILE A 109 13.25 19.03 15.62
N GLY A 110 14.00 18.99 14.51
CA GLY A 110 14.84 20.10 14.08
C GLY A 110 16.33 19.96 14.38
N ASP A 111 16.78 19.01 15.19
CA ASP A 111 18.22 18.73 15.39
C ASP A 111 18.70 17.66 14.39
N PRO A 112 19.56 17.99 13.41
CA PRO A 112 20.10 17.02 12.45
C PRO A 112 20.85 15.86 13.08
N ASN A 113 21.33 16.01 14.32
CA ASN A 113 22.08 14.99 15.04
C ASN A 113 21.18 14.07 15.88
N ASP A 114 19.86 14.21 15.80
CA ASP A 114 18.94 13.28 16.44
C ASP A 114 19.15 11.87 15.87
N PRO A 115 19.28 10.81 16.71
CA PRO A 115 19.50 9.44 16.25
C PRO A 115 18.44 8.91 15.27
N TYR A 116 17.24 9.51 15.24
CA TYR A 116 16.24 9.22 14.24
C TYR A 116 16.75 9.48 12.82
N TYR A 117 17.46 10.59 12.60
CA TYR A 117 17.91 11.00 11.27
C TYR A 117 19.12 10.20 10.75
N ASP A 118 19.74 9.36 11.58
CA ASP A 118 20.72 8.36 11.12
C ASP A 118 20.05 7.23 10.32
N ARG A 119 18.77 6.95 10.60
CA ARG A 119 18.04 5.81 10.04
C ARG A 119 16.94 6.22 9.08
N CYS A 120 16.29 7.34 9.34
CA CYS A 120 15.15 7.83 8.58
C CYS A 120 15.44 9.20 8.00
N TYR A 121 14.85 9.51 6.85
CA TYR A 121 14.88 10.88 6.35
C TYR A 121 13.89 11.77 7.14
N PRO A 122 14.19 13.07 7.31
CA PRO A 122 13.17 14.06 7.64
C PRO A 122 11.93 13.94 6.77
N LEU A 123 10.75 14.11 7.38
CA LEU A 123 9.47 13.79 6.76
C LEU A 123 9.08 14.79 5.68
N LEU A 124 8.87 14.27 4.45
CA LEU A 124 8.31 15.03 3.32
C LEU A 124 6.79 14.85 3.18
N CYS A 125 6.21 13.88 3.88
CA CYS A 125 4.89 13.34 3.58
C CYS A 125 3.73 14.35 3.61
N ALA A 126 3.73 15.26 4.58
CA ALA A 126 2.69 16.29 4.70
C ALA A 126 2.65 17.26 3.51
N TYR A 127 3.72 17.33 2.71
CA TYR A 127 3.87 18.31 1.63
C TYR A 127 3.58 17.72 0.24
N LEU A 128 3.25 16.42 0.20
CA LEU A 128 2.98 15.69 -1.03
C LEU A 128 1.47 15.50 -1.21
N SER A 129 0.92 16.10 -2.27
CA SER A 129 -0.45 15.84 -2.72
C SER A 129 -0.55 14.49 -3.42
N LYS A 130 -1.77 13.97 -3.53
CA LYS A 130 -2.14 12.85 -4.39
C LYS A 130 -3.43 13.24 -5.10
N GLU A 131 -3.35 13.66 -6.36
CA GLU A 131 -4.50 14.03 -7.18
C GLU A 131 -4.84 12.88 -8.16
N PRO A 132 -6.08 12.37 -8.16
CA PRO A 132 -6.50 11.34 -9.11
C PRO A 132 -6.72 11.94 -10.51
N ASP A 133 -6.73 11.10 -11.53
CA ASP A 133 -6.97 11.52 -12.92
C ASP A 133 -8.45 11.84 -13.25
N GLY A 134 -9.37 11.52 -12.34
CA GLY A 134 -10.81 11.77 -12.48
C GLY A 134 -11.56 10.74 -13.33
N THR A 135 -10.90 9.63 -13.69
CA THR A 135 -11.50 8.52 -14.42
C THR A 135 -12.19 7.56 -13.43
N PRO A 136 -13.27 6.85 -13.85
CA PRO A 136 -14.19 7.24 -14.90
C PRO A 136 -15.08 8.38 -14.42
N GLU A 137 -15.47 9.31 -15.30
CA GLU A 137 -16.32 10.47 -14.95
C GLU A 137 -17.60 10.08 -14.17
N PRO A 138 -17.90 10.71 -13.01
CA PRO A 138 -17.30 11.93 -12.45
C PRO A 138 -16.03 11.73 -11.57
N GLY A 139 -15.42 10.55 -11.58
CA GLY A 139 -14.33 10.11 -10.72
C GLY A 139 -14.82 9.11 -9.67
N ASN A 140 -14.10 8.00 -9.51
CA ASN A 140 -14.30 6.99 -8.46
C ASN A 140 -13.26 7.09 -7.33
N ASP A 141 -12.23 7.90 -7.53
CA ASP A 141 -11.09 8.07 -6.65
C ASP A 141 -11.21 9.33 -5.77
N THR A 142 -10.48 9.33 -4.66
CA THR A 142 -10.41 10.45 -3.72
C THR A 142 -8.95 10.85 -3.50
N GLY A 143 -8.63 12.08 -3.90
CA GLY A 143 -7.32 12.68 -3.69
C GLY A 143 -7.15 13.33 -2.32
N VAL A 144 -5.92 13.75 -2.05
CA VAL A 144 -5.54 14.44 -0.81
C VAL A 144 -4.64 15.61 -1.19
N PRO A 145 -4.98 16.86 -0.82
CA PRO A 145 -4.13 18.02 -1.07
C PRO A 145 -2.84 17.94 -0.23
N PRO A 146 -1.80 18.75 -0.52
CA PRO A 146 -0.67 18.86 0.40
C PRO A 146 -1.10 19.62 1.67
N PHE A 147 -0.18 19.78 2.63
CA PHE A 147 -0.43 20.39 3.93
C PHE A 147 -1.52 19.67 4.74
N HIS A 148 -1.39 18.35 4.86
CA HIS A 148 -2.27 17.48 5.63
C HIS A 148 -1.49 16.71 6.71
N ASP A 149 -2.23 16.11 7.65
CA ASP A 149 -1.64 15.15 8.60
C ASP A 149 -1.51 13.77 7.92
N PRO A 150 -0.29 13.28 7.65
CA PRO A 150 -0.10 11.98 6.99
C PRO A 150 -0.50 10.78 7.88
N ASN A 151 -0.62 10.97 9.20
CA ASN A 151 -1.01 9.93 10.14
C ASN A 151 -2.53 9.82 10.30
N ASP A 152 -3.29 10.84 9.87
CA ASP A 152 -4.75 10.79 9.88
C ASP A 152 -5.27 9.89 8.73
N PRO A 153 -6.04 8.82 9.02
CA PRO A 153 -6.66 7.99 8.00
C PRO A 153 -7.57 8.75 7.02
N SER A 154 -8.11 9.92 7.41
CA SER A 154 -8.87 10.79 6.52
C SER A 154 -8.02 11.43 5.41
N SER A 155 -6.69 11.42 5.58
CA SER A 155 -5.70 11.93 4.62
C SER A 155 -5.08 10.83 3.73
N TRP A 156 -5.71 9.66 3.67
CA TRP A 156 -5.33 8.61 2.72
C TRP A 156 -6.05 8.84 1.39
N ALA A 157 -5.30 8.81 0.29
CA ALA A 157 -5.92 8.81 -1.02
C ALA A 157 -6.52 7.43 -1.28
N ILE A 158 -7.72 7.40 -1.85
CA ILE A 158 -8.51 6.18 -2.06
C ILE A 158 -8.65 5.98 -3.56
N GLY A 159 -8.34 4.78 -4.03
CA GLY A 159 -8.45 4.42 -5.43
C GLY A 159 -9.30 3.17 -5.67
N LYS A 160 -9.90 3.08 -6.85
CA LYS A 160 -10.74 1.94 -7.24
C LYS A 160 -10.53 1.54 -8.69
N LEU A 161 -9.91 0.38 -8.90
CA LEU A 161 -9.81 -0.22 -10.22
C LEU A 161 -11.01 -1.12 -10.53
N VAL A 162 -11.53 -1.01 -11.76
CA VAL A 162 -12.62 -1.83 -12.31
C VAL A 162 -12.22 -2.36 -13.69
N LYS A 163 -12.18 -3.69 -13.85
CA LYS A 163 -11.88 -4.34 -15.14
C LYS A 163 -12.90 -4.00 -16.22
N PHE A 164 -12.48 -4.09 -17.47
CA PHE A 164 -13.41 -4.17 -18.59
C PHE A 164 -14.30 -5.41 -18.48
N ASP A 165 -15.57 -5.28 -18.89
CA ASP A 165 -16.46 -6.44 -18.97
C ASP A 165 -16.08 -7.34 -20.17
N GLU A 166 -16.62 -8.57 -20.19
CA GLU A 166 -16.32 -9.56 -21.23
C GLU A 166 -16.68 -9.10 -22.67
N ASN A 167 -17.47 -8.03 -22.79
CA ASN A 167 -17.91 -7.47 -24.07
C ASN A 167 -17.10 -6.23 -24.48
N GLY A 168 -16.09 -5.84 -23.69
CA GLY A 168 -15.30 -4.64 -23.92
C GLY A 168 -16.09 -3.35 -23.72
N ASN A 169 -17.19 -3.38 -22.96
CA ASN A 169 -17.86 -2.16 -22.53
C ASN A 169 -16.89 -1.35 -21.67
N THR A 170 -16.97 -0.03 -21.75
CA THR A 170 -16.09 0.90 -21.03
C THR A 170 -16.84 1.79 -20.05
N ILE A 171 -18.17 1.64 -19.96
CA ILE A 171 -19.00 2.48 -19.09
C ILE A 171 -18.77 2.10 -17.63
N GLY A 172 -18.14 2.99 -16.87
CA GLY A 172 -17.85 2.79 -15.44
C GLY A 172 -16.66 1.86 -15.15
N ASN A 173 -15.86 1.55 -16.18
CA ASN A 173 -14.65 0.75 -16.03
C ASN A 173 -13.43 1.66 -15.89
N ASP A 174 -12.46 1.16 -15.12
CA ASP A 174 -11.29 1.92 -14.72
C ASP A 174 -10.13 0.96 -14.44
N PRO A 175 -9.50 0.41 -15.48
CA PRO A 175 -8.53 -0.67 -15.29
C PRO A 175 -7.18 -0.19 -14.74
N ALA A 176 -6.96 1.13 -14.72
CA ALA A 176 -5.73 1.76 -14.28
C ALA A 176 -5.97 3.22 -13.92
N ASP A 177 -5.38 3.64 -12.81
CA ASP A 177 -5.45 5.01 -12.31
C ASP A 177 -4.10 5.68 -12.50
N THR A 178 -4.10 6.92 -12.97
CA THR A 178 -2.93 7.80 -12.93
C THR A 178 -3.04 8.77 -11.77
N TRP A 179 -2.04 8.79 -10.90
CA TRP A 179 -1.95 9.70 -9.77
C TRP A 179 -0.92 10.78 -10.05
N THR A 180 -1.33 12.02 -9.94
CA THR A 180 -0.42 13.17 -9.92
C THR A 180 0.02 13.42 -8.48
N VAL A 181 1.32 13.41 -8.24
CA VAL A 181 1.93 13.73 -6.95
C VAL A 181 2.60 15.07 -7.08
N ASP A 182 2.09 16.06 -6.36
CA ASP A 182 2.71 17.37 -6.29
C ASP A 182 3.47 17.54 -4.99
N LEU A 183 4.65 18.15 -5.08
CA LEU A 183 5.40 18.60 -3.94
C LEU A 183 5.21 20.11 -3.77
N ALA A 184 4.48 20.51 -2.73
CA ALA A 184 4.39 21.91 -2.29
C ALA A 184 5.50 22.17 -1.25
N VAL A 185 6.62 22.73 -1.70
CA VAL A 185 7.85 22.76 -0.92
C VAL A 185 7.69 23.71 0.29
N PRO A 186 7.88 23.24 1.52
CA PRO A 186 7.79 24.09 2.70
C PRO A 186 8.92 25.11 2.79
N CYS A 187 8.68 26.16 3.55
CA CYS A 187 9.72 27.06 4.02
C CYS A 187 10.25 26.65 5.40
N PHE A 188 11.42 27.18 5.76
CA PHE A 188 11.96 27.05 7.10
C PHE A 188 11.48 28.18 8.01
N GLU A 189 11.32 27.86 9.31
CA GLU A 189 10.96 28.83 10.34
C GLU A 189 11.85 30.07 10.31
N GLY A 190 11.22 31.24 10.30
CA GLY A 190 11.92 32.53 10.22
C GLY A 190 12.37 32.95 8.80
N HIS A 191 12.26 32.06 7.81
CA HIS A 191 12.71 32.28 6.43
C HIS A 191 11.59 32.18 5.38
N CYS A 192 10.35 32.01 5.82
CA CYS A 192 9.18 32.01 4.95
C CYS A 192 8.95 33.40 4.34
N ALA A 193 8.53 33.44 3.07
CA ALA A 193 8.07 34.67 2.46
C ALA A 193 6.77 35.19 3.11
N GLN A 194 6.47 36.47 2.88
CA GLN A 194 5.31 37.14 3.49
C GLN A 194 3.97 36.52 3.08
N ASP A 195 3.91 35.88 1.91
CA ASP A 195 2.74 35.24 1.32
C ASP A 195 2.62 33.74 1.68
N TRP A 196 3.42 33.23 2.62
CA TRP A 196 3.41 31.82 3.00
C TRP A 196 2.01 31.29 3.33
N ALA A 197 1.21 32.07 4.05
CA ALA A 197 -0.16 31.68 4.37
C ALA A 197 -1.04 31.55 3.11
N ASP A 198 -0.87 32.46 2.14
CA ASP A 198 -1.60 32.42 0.88
C ASP A 198 -1.16 31.20 0.04
N PHE A 199 0.14 30.89 0.03
CA PHE A 199 0.67 29.69 -0.63
C PHE A 199 0.05 28.41 -0.04
N VAL A 200 0.04 28.24 1.29
CA VAL A 200 -0.57 27.09 1.95
C VAL A 200 -2.06 26.99 1.61
N HIS A 201 -2.84 28.06 1.82
CA HIS A 201 -4.27 28.05 1.57
C HIS A 201 -4.64 27.88 0.09
N SER A 202 -3.77 28.29 -0.84
CA SER A 202 -4.00 28.07 -2.28
C SER A 202 -3.97 26.59 -2.69
N HIS A 203 -3.31 25.73 -1.90
CA HIS A 203 -3.26 24.29 -2.12
C HIS A 203 -4.16 23.52 -1.15
N ASN A 204 -4.32 24.00 0.08
CA ASN A 204 -5.20 23.42 1.08
C ASN A 204 -5.85 24.52 1.93
N PRO A 205 -7.09 24.93 1.60
CA PRO A 205 -7.78 26.04 2.26
C PRO A 205 -8.02 25.85 3.76
N ASP A 206 -8.04 24.60 4.23
CA ASP A 206 -8.36 24.25 5.62
C ASP A 206 -7.10 24.05 6.50
N ALA A 207 -5.90 24.08 5.90
CA ALA A 207 -4.63 23.89 6.59
C ALA A 207 -4.21 25.13 7.42
N ASP A 208 -3.67 24.93 8.63
CA ASP A 208 -3.01 26.01 9.38
C ASP A 208 -1.57 26.20 8.87
N PRO A 209 -1.23 27.32 8.22
CA PRO A 209 0.10 27.54 7.67
C PRO A 209 1.22 27.51 8.71
N ASN A 210 0.93 27.70 10.00
CA ASN A 210 1.95 27.66 11.04
C ASN A 210 2.44 26.26 11.38
N LEU A 211 1.64 25.22 11.11
CA LEU A 211 2.01 23.82 11.35
C LEU A 211 2.94 23.24 10.28
N TYR A 212 3.05 23.92 9.13
CA TYR A 212 3.75 23.41 7.94
C TYR A 212 5.06 24.14 7.64
N LYS A 213 5.61 24.84 8.63
CA LYS A 213 6.96 25.41 8.57
C LYS A 213 7.95 24.38 9.08
N LEU A 214 9.05 24.17 8.36
CA LEU A 214 10.10 23.27 8.79
C LEU A 214 11.03 23.92 9.82
N PRO A 215 11.51 23.18 10.83
CA PRO A 215 12.53 23.69 11.73
C PRO A 215 13.80 24.07 10.97
N ASN A 216 14.37 25.24 11.28
CA ASN A 216 15.54 25.76 10.57
C ASN A 216 16.79 24.86 10.67
N GLY A 217 16.89 24.03 11.72
CA GLY A 217 18.04 23.13 11.86
C GLY A 217 18.11 22.04 10.78
N LEU A 218 16.99 21.71 10.11
CA LEU A 218 16.94 20.74 9.01
C LEU A 218 17.20 21.39 7.64
N GLU A 219 17.63 22.65 7.60
CA GLU A 219 18.04 23.29 6.36
C GLU A 219 19.18 22.49 5.70
N HIS A 220 19.08 22.30 4.38
CA HIS A 220 19.99 21.49 3.55
C HIS A 220 19.96 19.97 3.75
N GLU A 221 19.09 19.46 4.62
CA GLU A 221 18.86 18.02 4.72
C GLU A 221 18.10 17.46 3.52
N VAL A 222 18.25 16.17 3.27
CA VAL A 222 17.46 15.44 2.27
C VAL A 222 16.19 14.93 2.95
N PHE A 223 15.03 15.26 2.40
CA PHE A 223 13.74 14.82 2.93
C PHE A 223 13.22 13.60 2.16
N GLY A 224 12.39 12.79 2.82
CA GLY A 224 11.86 11.56 2.24
C GLY A 224 10.44 11.25 2.67
N CYS A 225 9.72 10.55 1.80
CA CYS A 225 8.45 9.92 2.11
C CYS A 225 8.27 8.72 1.18
N ASP A 226 7.76 7.61 1.71
CA ASP A 226 7.34 6.46 0.92
C ASP A 226 5.83 6.53 0.68
N LEU A 227 5.43 6.37 -0.58
CA LEU A 227 4.03 6.17 -0.96
C LEU A 227 3.73 4.67 -0.89
N TRP A 228 2.89 4.29 0.07
CA TRP A 228 2.54 2.90 0.33
C TRP A 228 1.16 2.61 -0.23
N VAL A 229 1.10 1.86 -1.33
CA VAL A 229 -0.15 1.38 -1.93
C VAL A 229 -0.59 0.09 -1.24
N GLU A 230 -1.79 0.09 -0.67
CA GLU A 230 -2.34 -1.04 0.07
C GLU A 230 -3.72 -1.42 -0.46
N VAL A 231 -3.88 -2.67 -0.87
CA VAL A 231 -5.18 -3.23 -1.28
C VAL A 231 -6.06 -3.41 -0.05
N THR A 232 -7.26 -2.83 -0.08
CA THR A 232 -8.24 -2.92 1.01
C THR A 232 -9.35 -3.93 0.73
N SER A 233 -9.70 -4.14 -0.55
CA SER A 233 -10.76 -5.06 -0.96
C SER A 233 -10.52 -5.61 -2.36
N ILE A 234 -10.95 -6.86 -2.59
CA ILE A 234 -10.97 -7.51 -3.90
C ILE A 234 -12.30 -8.24 -4.04
N HIS A 235 -13.05 -7.97 -5.10
CA HIS A 235 -14.34 -8.62 -5.37
C HIS A 235 -14.65 -8.80 -6.84
#